data_AF-A0A1H1XB91-F1
#
_entry.id   AF-A0A1H1XB91-F1
#
_cell.length_a   1.000
_cell.length_b   1.000
_cell.length_c   1.000
_cell.angle_alpha   90.00
_cell.angle_beta   90.00
_cell.angle_gamma   90.00
#
_symmetry.space_group_name_H-M   'P 1'
#
loop_
_entity.id
_entity.type
_entity.pdbx_description
1 polymer ?
#
loop_
_entity_poly.entity_id
_entity_poly.type
_entity_poly.pdbx_seq_one_letter_code
_entity_poly.pdbx_strand_id
1 'polypeptide(L)'
;MTDRLEPFLARWQNAGGTERANYQLFLTELCALLDLPLPEPAGDDTRDNAYVFERRVVIKQPDGSSNNGFIDLYKRGSFVLEAKQTGKTLDSSGWDKAMLRAHNQADQYARALPADEGRPPFILVVDVGRNIELYAEFSRSGATYTPFPDARSHRIRLEDLGKEPIRERLRAVWQDPLSLDPARRSARVTREIADQLAKLAKSLEAGGHSPQLVASFLMRTLFTMFAEDVGLLPARGFTELLQRLKAKPETFAPMLENLWQTMNSGGFSPILENTLLRFNGGLFADSQAISLDRDQMELLLSAAEADWRYVEPAIFGTLLERALDPRERHKLGAHYTPRAYVERLVLPTVIEPLRAEWQEVQVAALAFEARNKHKDAVAEVRAFHQHLCDVRVLDPACGKRYIPTFHHTPYMV
;
A
#
# COMPACT_ATOMS: atom_id res chain seq x y z
N MET A 1 -27.39 -1.75 6.38
CA MET A 1 -26.24 -0.82 6.42
C MET A 1 -26.47 0.46 5.63
N THR A 2 -26.94 0.38 4.37
CA THR A 2 -27.31 1.56 3.55
C THR A 2 -28.35 2.46 4.24
N ASP A 3 -29.29 1.85 4.97
CA ASP A 3 -30.37 2.52 5.70
C ASP A 3 -29.90 3.45 6.84
N ARG A 4 -28.67 3.27 7.35
CA ARG A 4 -28.09 4.15 8.40
C ARG A 4 -27.15 5.22 7.85
N LEU A 5 -26.73 5.11 6.59
CA LEU A 5 -25.72 5.99 6.00
C LEU A 5 -26.28 7.39 5.75
N GLU A 6 -27.39 7.51 5.03
CA GLU A 6 -27.96 8.83 4.69
C GLU A 6 -28.34 9.64 5.95
N PRO A 7 -29.00 9.05 6.98
CA PRO A 7 -29.26 9.78 8.22
C PRO A 7 -27.98 10.23 8.93
N PHE A 8 -26.93 9.39 8.93
CA PHE A 8 -25.65 9.73 9.54
C PHE A 8 -24.97 10.90 8.80
N LEU A 9 -24.91 10.85 7.47
CA LEU A 9 -24.34 11.93 6.65
C LEU A 9 -25.11 13.23 6.85
N ALA A 10 -26.44 13.21 6.78
CA ALA A 10 -27.28 14.39 6.93
C ALA A 10 -27.13 15.04 8.31
N ARG A 11 -26.98 14.23 9.36
CA ARG A 11 -26.78 14.72 10.73
C ARG A 11 -25.43 15.42 10.90
N TRP A 12 -24.36 14.79 10.43
CA TRP A 12 -23.00 15.26 10.73
C TRP A 12 -22.46 16.30 9.74
N GLN A 13 -22.96 16.33 8.50
CA GLN A 13 -22.63 17.41 7.56
C GLN A 13 -23.10 18.78 8.04
N ASN A 14 -24.19 18.82 8.81
CA ASN A 14 -24.80 20.05 9.32
C ASN A 14 -24.48 20.32 10.81
N ALA A 15 -23.65 19.48 11.44
CA ALA A 15 -23.38 19.58 12.87
C ALA A 15 -22.45 20.78 13.18
N GLY A 16 -22.98 21.75 13.93
CA GLY A 16 -22.21 22.80 14.60
C GLY A 16 -21.81 22.41 16.04
N GLY A 17 -21.04 23.26 16.73
CA GLY A 17 -20.71 23.10 18.16
C GLY A 17 -19.22 23.03 18.47
N THR A 18 -18.88 22.75 19.74
CA THR A 18 -17.49 22.61 20.19
C THR A 18 -17.02 21.16 20.07
N GLU A 19 -15.74 20.99 19.70
CA GLU A 19 -15.07 19.69 19.50
C GLU A 19 -15.37 18.67 20.61
N ARG A 20 -15.15 19.07 21.86
CA ARG A 20 -15.29 18.21 23.05
C ARG A 20 -16.71 17.69 23.28
N ALA A 21 -17.72 18.40 22.78
CA ALA A 21 -19.12 17.98 22.92
C ALA A 21 -19.55 16.93 21.89
N ASN A 22 -18.87 16.88 20.74
CA ASN A 22 -19.37 16.16 19.57
C ASN A 22 -18.55 14.93 19.19
N TYR A 23 -17.25 14.90 19.47
CA TYR A 23 -16.39 13.84 18.92
C TYR A 23 -16.74 12.44 19.45
N GLN A 24 -17.06 12.29 20.75
CA GLN A 24 -17.43 10.98 21.32
C GLN A 24 -18.72 10.45 20.70
N LEU A 25 -19.71 11.33 20.51
CA LEU A 25 -20.99 10.99 19.89
C LEU A 25 -20.80 10.63 18.40
N PHE A 26 -20.01 11.42 17.66
CA PHE A 26 -19.67 11.15 16.27
C PHE A 26 -18.99 9.79 16.11
N LEU A 27 -17.97 9.51 16.92
CA LEU A 27 -17.21 8.25 16.84
C LEU A 27 -18.05 7.04 17.26
N THR A 28 -18.94 7.20 18.24
CA THR A 28 -19.90 6.17 18.63
C THR A 28 -20.86 5.83 17.48
N GLU A 29 -21.41 6.86 16.82
CA GLU A 29 -22.29 6.67 15.67
C GLU A 29 -21.57 6.14 14.45
N LEU A 30 -20.31 6.55 14.23
CA LEU A 30 -19.45 5.99 13.19
C LEU A 30 -19.20 4.50 13.44
N CYS A 31 -18.93 4.10 14.68
CA CYS A 31 -18.79 2.68 15.03
C CYS A 31 -20.09 1.91 14.75
N ALA A 32 -21.25 2.46 15.13
CA ALA A 32 -22.55 1.85 14.85
C ALA A 32 -22.90 1.79 13.35
N LEU A 33 -22.46 2.77 12.55
CA LEU A 33 -22.58 2.77 11.10
C LEU A 33 -21.72 1.67 10.46
N LEU A 34 -20.53 1.44 11.01
CA LEU A 34 -19.56 0.47 10.53
C LEU A 34 -19.75 -0.93 11.13
N ASP A 35 -20.77 -1.13 11.99
CA ASP A 35 -21.02 -2.35 12.76
C ASP A 35 -19.78 -2.80 13.57
N LEU A 36 -19.14 -1.83 14.24
CA LEU A 36 -17.95 -2.00 15.07
C LEU A 36 -18.31 -2.02 16.57
N PRO A 37 -17.48 -2.68 17.40
CA PRO A 37 -17.64 -2.59 18.85
C PRO A 37 -17.49 -1.15 19.33
N LEU A 38 -18.21 -0.83 20.40
CA LEU A 38 -18.12 0.48 21.07
C LEU A 38 -16.95 0.49 22.09
N PRO A 39 -16.36 1.66 22.37
CA PRO A 39 -15.36 1.78 23.43
C PRO A 39 -15.96 1.49 24.81
N GLU A 40 -15.16 0.89 25.68
CA GLU A 40 -15.51 0.62 27.08
C GLU A 40 -15.33 1.89 27.94
N PRO A 41 -15.99 1.97 29.11
CA PRO A 41 -15.73 3.01 30.09
C PRO A 41 -14.26 3.01 30.55
N ALA A 42 -13.65 4.19 30.64
CA ALA A 42 -12.27 4.31 31.15
C ALA A 42 -12.21 4.03 32.65
N GLY A 43 -11.34 3.11 33.06
CA GLY A 43 -11.01 2.84 34.45
C GLY A 43 -9.83 3.68 34.96
N ASP A 44 -9.59 3.64 36.28
CA ASP A 44 -8.46 4.31 36.92
C ASP A 44 -7.11 3.67 36.54
N ASP A 45 -7.09 2.34 36.36
CA ASP A 45 -5.92 1.63 35.88
C ASP A 45 -5.84 1.67 34.35
N THR A 46 -4.87 2.44 33.87
CA THR A 46 -4.62 2.57 32.44
C THR A 46 -4.28 1.26 31.73
N ARG A 47 -3.81 0.22 32.44
CA ARG A 47 -3.49 -1.10 31.85
C ARG A 47 -4.73 -1.85 31.35
N ASP A 48 -5.88 -1.58 31.93
CA ASP A 48 -7.16 -2.19 31.56
C ASP A 48 -7.88 -1.41 30.45
N ASN A 49 -7.42 -0.19 30.16
CA ASN A 49 -8.00 0.71 29.18
C ASN A 49 -7.52 0.36 27.74
N ALA A 50 -7.95 -0.81 27.26
CA ALA A 50 -7.57 -1.35 25.95
C ALA A 50 -8.40 -0.79 24.78
N TYR A 51 -9.62 -0.30 25.00
CA TYR A 51 -10.41 0.40 24.00
C TYR A 51 -11.33 1.43 24.67
N VAL A 52 -10.88 2.67 24.81
CA VAL A 52 -11.57 3.70 25.61
C VAL A 52 -11.42 5.08 25.01
N PHE A 53 -12.35 5.99 25.35
CA PHE A 53 -12.18 7.42 25.14
C PHE A 53 -11.26 8.04 26.21
N GLU A 54 -10.64 9.19 25.90
CA GLU A 54 -9.86 10.01 26.84
C GLU A 54 -8.75 9.21 27.55
N ARG A 55 -8.06 8.33 26.82
CA ARG A 55 -7.00 7.47 27.38
C ARG A 55 -5.83 8.34 27.84
N ARG A 56 -5.62 8.38 29.17
CA ARG A 56 -4.49 9.09 29.80
C ARG A 56 -3.16 8.53 29.33
N VAL A 57 -2.19 9.37 29.00
CA VAL A 57 -0.80 8.99 28.70
C VAL A 57 0.18 9.93 29.38
N VAL A 58 1.35 9.43 29.76
CA VAL A 58 2.40 10.25 30.37
C VAL A 58 3.45 10.55 29.32
N ILE A 59 3.55 11.82 28.92
CA ILE A 59 4.53 12.31 27.95
C ILE A 59 5.76 12.75 28.71
N LYS A 60 6.87 12.04 28.51
CA LYS A 60 8.19 12.42 29.05
C LYS A 60 8.83 13.46 28.14
N GLN A 61 9.34 14.53 28.75
CA GLN A 61 10.07 15.59 28.07
C GLN A 61 11.58 15.32 28.12
N PRO A 62 12.37 15.91 27.20
CA PRO A 62 13.83 15.76 27.19
C PRO A 62 14.53 16.28 28.45
N ASP A 63 13.92 17.25 29.14
CA ASP A 63 14.42 17.84 30.38
C ASP A 63 14.13 16.99 31.63
N GLY A 64 13.52 15.80 31.46
CA GLY A 64 13.15 14.90 32.53
C GLY A 64 11.79 15.20 33.18
N SER A 65 11.12 16.28 32.79
CA SER A 65 9.74 16.56 33.22
C SER A 65 8.73 15.64 32.52
N SER A 66 7.51 15.57 33.05
CA SER A 66 6.44 14.79 32.45
C SER A 66 5.12 15.54 32.47
N ASN A 67 4.41 15.49 31.35
CA ASN A 67 3.06 16.03 31.23
C ASN A 67 2.05 14.90 30.99
N ASN A 68 0.83 15.09 31.48
CA ASN A 68 -0.27 14.19 31.16
C ASN A 68 -0.92 14.62 29.85
N GLY A 69 -1.11 13.66 28.94
CA GLY A 69 -1.89 13.79 27.73
C GLY A 69 -3.13 12.89 27.79
N PHE A 70 -4.08 13.15 26.89
CA PHE A 70 -5.31 12.37 26.74
C PHE A 70 -5.50 12.08 25.26
N ILE A 71 -5.53 10.80 24.91
CA ILE A 71 -5.88 10.36 23.55
C ILE A 71 -7.41 10.35 23.45
N ASP A 72 -7.97 11.04 22.47
CA ASP A 72 -9.43 11.13 22.31
C ASP A 72 -10.08 9.75 22.20
N LEU A 73 -9.57 8.88 21.33
CA LEU A 73 -9.97 7.47 21.28
C LEU A 73 -8.77 6.56 21.06
N TYR A 74 -8.58 5.59 21.96
CA TYR A 74 -7.49 4.62 21.89
C TYR A 74 -8.04 3.21 21.75
N LYS A 75 -7.49 2.43 20.83
CA LYS A 75 -7.69 0.98 20.76
C LYS A 75 -6.33 0.28 20.68
N ARG A 76 -5.96 -0.43 21.74
CA ARG A 76 -4.69 -1.17 21.86
C ARG A 76 -4.49 -2.12 20.68
N GLY A 77 -3.30 -2.07 20.10
CA GLY A 77 -2.94 -2.87 18.93
C GLY A 77 -3.58 -2.43 17.62
N SER A 78 -4.44 -1.40 17.63
CA SER A 78 -5.11 -0.86 16.43
C SER A 78 -4.70 0.57 16.13
N PHE A 79 -5.07 1.52 16.99
CA PHE A 79 -4.85 2.92 16.68
C PHE A 79 -4.82 3.85 17.89
N VAL A 80 -4.23 5.02 17.66
CA VAL A 80 -4.48 6.27 18.39
C VAL A 80 -5.29 7.18 17.48
N LEU A 81 -6.33 7.81 18.00
CA LEU A 81 -7.18 8.74 17.26
C LEU A 81 -7.22 10.09 17.99
N GLU A 82 -6.95 11.15 17.22
CA GLU A 82 -7.12 12.55 17.64
C GLU A 82 -8.28 13.17 16.83
N ALA A 83 -9.26 13.71 17.52
CA ALA A 83 -10.39 14.41 16.93
C ALA A 83 -10.17 15.93 16.99
N LYS A 84 -10.70 16.63 15.99
CA LYS A 84 -10.74 18.09 15.88
C LYS A 84 -12.12 18.49 15.38
N GLN A 85 -12.59 19.67 15.76
CA GLN A 85 -13.73 20.29 15.08
C GLN A 85 -13.30 21.67 14.61
N THR A 86 -12.64 21.70 13.45
CA THR A 86 -11.83 22.86 13.05
C THR A 86 -12.68 24.08 12.69
N GLY A 87 -13.89 23.87 12.16
CA GLY A 87 -14.77 24.92 11.61
C GLY A 87 -14.19 25.67 10.40
N LYS A 88 -13.01 25.26 9.90
CA LYS A 88 -12.31 25.90 8.78
C LYS A 88 -12.76 25.33 7.45
N THR A 89 -12.68 26.09 6.37
CA THR A 89 -12.91 25.55 5.01
C THR A 89 -11.96 24.37 4.74
N LEU A 90 -12.49 23.23 4.30
CA LEU A 90 -11.69 22.06 3.92
C LEU A 90 -10.65 22.47 2.87
N ASP A 91 -9.46 21.88 2.93
CA ASP A 91 -8.31 22.15 2.04
C ASP A 91 -7.79 23.59 2.05
N SER A 92 -8.26 24.44 2.99
CA SER A 92 -7.61 25.72 3.22
C SER A 92 -6.28 25.52 3.95
N SER A 93 -5.31 26.40 3.72
CA SER A 93 -4.04 26.43 4.47
C SER A 93 -4.24 26.40 5.99
N GLY A 94 -5.28 27.07 6.48
CA GLY A 94 -5.63 27.05 7.90
C GLY A 94 -6.11 25.69 8.40
N TRP A 95 -6.86 24.95 7.57
CA TRP A 95 -7.35 23.61 7.86
C TRP A 95 -6.21 22.59 7.82
N ASP A 96 -5.37 22.61 6.77
CA ASP A 96 -4.20 21.73 6.67
C ASP A 96 -3.26 21.87 7.87
N LYS A 97 -2.97 23.11 8.30
CA LYS A 97 -2.18 23.39 9.52
C LYS A 97 -2.84 22.87 10.81
N ALA A 98 -4.17 22.77 10.85
CA ALA A 98 -4.87 22.21 12.01
C ALA A 98 -4.76 20.69 12.02
N MET A 99 -5.01 20.05 10.87
CA MET A 99 -4.90 18.59 10.71
C MET A 99 -3.47 18.09 10.97
N LEU A 100 -2.46 18.78 10.43
CA LEU A 100 -1.05 18.44 10.65
C LEU A 100 -0.65 18.54 12.13
N ARG A 101 -1.15 19.53 12.87
CA ARG A 101 -0.90 19.64 14.31
C ARG A 101 -1.54 18.51 15.10
N ALA A 102 -2.77 18.12 14.73
CA ALA A 102 -3.45 16.99 15.34
C ALA A 102 -2.76 15.66 15.03
N HIS A 103 -2.24 15.48 13.81
CA HIS A 103 -1.38 14.33 13.47
C HIS A 103 -0.13 14.27 14.36
N ASN A 104 0.61 15.39 14.50
CA ASN A 104 1.81 15.44 15.35
C ASN A 104 1.50 15.15 16.82
N GLN A 105 0.34 15.59 17.30
CA GLN A 105 -0.14 15.30 18.65
C GLN A 105 -0.43 13.80 18.84
N ALA A 106 -1.14 13.19 17.89
CA ALA A 106 -1.40 11.75 17.89
C ALA A 106 -0.12 10.91 17.81
N ASP A 107 0.88 11.34 17.03
CA ASP A 107 2.19 10.69 16.95
C ASP A 107 2.93 10.76 18.30
N GLN A 108 2.91 11.92 18.97
CA GLN A 108 3.48 12.06 20.31
C GLN A 108 2.79 11.11 21.31
N TYR A 109 1.47 10.98 21.25
CA TYR A 109 0.75 10.04 22.10
C TYR A 109 1.10 8.58 21.79
N ALA A 110 1.17 8.20 20.52
CA ALA A 110 1.57 6.85 20.11
C ALA A 110 2.97 6.49 20.65
N ARG A 111 3.90 7.45 20.65
CA ARG A 111 5.26 7.31 21.23
C ARG A 111 5.25 7.25 22.77
N ALA A 112 4.31 7.95 23.41
CA ALA A 112 4.17 7.98 24.87
C ALA A 112 3.50 6.74 25.48
N LEU A 113 2.90 5.87 24.65
CA LEU A 113 2.31 4.62 25.13
C LEU A 113 3.37 3.72 25.80
N PRO A 114 2.98 2.88 26.79
CA PRO A 114 3.87 1.90 27.41
C PRO A 114 4.50 0.96 26.38
N ALA A 115 5.77 0.61 26.57
CA ALA A 115 6.55 -0.17 25.60
C ALA A 115 6.02 -1.62 25.43
N ASP A 116 5.47 -2.21 26.49
CA ASP A 116 4.88 -3.54 26.53
C ASP A 116 3.56 -3.65 25.73
N GLU A 117 2.84 -2.53 25.53
CA GLU A 117 1.67 -2.49 24.65
C GLU A 117 2.08 -2.48 23.15
N GLY A 118 3.33 -2.10 22.87
CA GLY A 118 3.82 -1.83 21.52
C GLY A 118 3.19 -0.59 20.88
N ARG A 119 3.70 -0.18 19.72
CA ARG A 119 3.11 0.95 18.98
C ARG A 119 1.87 0.52 18.21
N PRO A 120 0.82 1.33 18.10
CA PRO A 120 -0.33 1.00 17.27
C PRO A 120 0.05 1.07 15.78
N PRO A 121 -0.50 0.20 14.92
CA PRO A 121 -0.23 0.28 13.48
C PRO A 121 -0.81 1.51 12.79
N PHE A 122 -1.82 2.18 13.39
CA PHE A 122 -2.45 3.36 12.80
C PHE A 122 -2.50 4.58 13.73
N ILE A 123 -2.47 5.76 13.10
CA ILE A 123 -2.94 7.04 13.64
C ILE A 123 -4.13 7.49 12.81
N LEU A 124 -5.19 7.93 13.47
CA LEU A 124 -6.34 8.56 12.85
C LEU A 124 -6.43 10.01 13.29
N VAL A 125 -6.71 10.90 12.34
CA VAL A 125 -7.05 12.30 12.64
C VAL A 125 -8.42 12.60 12.08
N VAL A 126 -9.35 13.04 12.91
CA VAL A 126 -10.74 13.24 12.53
C VAL A 126 -11.11 14.71 12.62
N ASP A 127 -11.51 15.34 11.51
CA ASP A 127 -12.31 16.58 11.56
C ASP A 127 -13.78 16.15 11.65
N VAL A 128 -14.37 16.27 12.84
CA VAL A 128 -15.68 15.70 13.21
C VAL A 128 -16.74 16.07 12.19
N GLY A 129 -17.39 15.05 11.61
CA GLY A 129 -18.44 15.22 10.61
C GLY A 129 -17.97 15.65 9.22
N ARG A 130 -16.66 15.66 8.94
CA ARG A 130 -16.12 16.22 7.70
C ARG A 130 -15.04 15.37 7.04
N ASN A 131 -14.06 14.91 7.81
CA ASN A 131 -12.88 14.24 7.25
C ASN A 131 -12.23 13.28 8.24
N ILE A 132 -11.71 12.15 7.75
CA ILE A 132 -10.90 11.19 8.50
C ILE A 132 -9.58 11.01 7.74
N GLU A 133 -8.45 11.27 8.38
CA GLU A 133 -7.12 10.99 7.83
C GLU A 133 -6.55 9.71 8.43
N LEU A 134 -6.02 8.82 7.60
CA LEU A 134 -5.36 7.59 8.02
C LEU A 134 -3.85 7.67 7.82
N TYR A 135 -3.09 7.33 8.85
CA TYR A 135 -1.64 7.17 8.77
C TYR A 135 -1.25 5.82 9.34
N ALA A 136 -0.28 5.14 8.72
CA ALA A 136 0.13 3.80 9.09
C ALA A 136 1.63 3.70 9.34
N GLU A 137 1.98 2.82 10.29
CA GLU A 137 3.34 2.37 10.60
C GLU A 137 3.26 0.87 10.96
N PHE A 138 3.30 0.01 9.95
CA PHE A 138 3.04 -1.42 10.12
C PHE A 138 4.15 -2.20 10.84
N SER A 139 5.37 -1.67 10.94
CA SER A 139 6.46 -2.32 11.68
C SER A 139 6.27 -2.21 13.20
N ARG A 140 5.48 -1.21 13.64
CA ARG A 140 5.20 -0.91 15.06
C ARG A 140 6.47 -0.63 15.87
N SER A 141 7.52 -0.17 15.19
CA SER A 141 8.81 0.17 15.77
C SER A 141 8.82 1.57 16.40
N GLY A 142 7.82 2.40 16.07
CA GLY A 142 7.82 3.82 16.43
C GLY A 142 8.55 4.68 15.40
N ALA A 143 8.71 4.19 14.18
CA ALA A 143 9.08 4.99 13.02
C ALA A 143 7.99 6.01 12.68
N THR A 144 8.17 6.76 11.60
CA THR A 144 7.21 7.78 11.17
C THR A 144 5.94 7.15 10.61
N TYR A 145 4.77 7.57 11.11
CA TYR A 145 3.48 7.22 10.51
C TYR A 145 3.31 7.94 9.18
N THR A 146 3.05 7.19 8.11
CA THR A 146 2.89 7.74 6.76
C THR A 146 1.45 7.70 6.27
N PRO A 147 1.01 8.66 5.43
CA PRO A 147 -0.33 8.64 4.82
C PRO A 147 -0.69 7.27 4.23
N PHE A 148 -1.84 6.72 4.63
CA PHE A 148 -2.31 5.40 4.19
C PHE A 148 -3.68 5.49 3.50
N PRO A 149 -3.90 4.83 2.35
CA PRO A 149 -2.98 3.93 1.64
C PRO A 149 -1.87 4.66 0.90
N ASP A 150 -2.06 5.95 0.60
CA ASP A 150 -1.12 6.79 -0.11
C ASP A 150 -1.40 8.27 0.20
N ALA A 151 -0.47 9.16 -0.19
CA ALA A 151 -0.58 10.59 0.07
C ALA A 151 -1.81 11.28 -0.54
N ARG A 152 -2.41 10.71 -1.60
CA ARG A 152 -3.59 11.29 -2.28
C ARG A 152 -4.91 10.80 -1.69
N SER A 153 -4.93 9.57 -1.19
CA SER A 153 -6.17 8.88 -0.78
C SER A 153 -6.27 8.63 0.73
N HIS A 154 -5.34 9.16 1.53
CA HIS A 154 -5.37 9.03 2.99
C HIS A 154 -6.45 9.88 3.67
N ARG A 155 -6.94 10.92 2.98
CA ARG A 155 -8.03 11.79 3.45
C ARG A 155 -9.35 11.23 2.94
N ILE A 156 -10.17 10.78 3.86
CA ILE A 156 -11.50 10.21 3.61
C ILE A 156 -12.52 11.28 3.97
N ARG A 157 -13.24 11.80 2.99
CA ARG A 157 -14.35 12.72 3.24
C ARG A 157 -15.53 11.96 3.85
N LEU A 158 -16.42 12.67 4.53
CA LEU A 158 -17.60 12.02 5.10
C LEU A 158 -18.46 11.35 4.02
N GLU A 159 -18.63 11.98 2.86
CA GLU A 159 -19.34 11.42 1.72
C GLU A 159 -18.69 10.16 1.13
N ASP A 160 -17.38 9.97 1.30
CA ASP A 160 -16.68 8.77 0.84
C ASP A 160 -17.12 7.50 1.59
N LEU A 161 -17.80 7.64 2.74
CA LEU A 161 -18.43 6.52 3.45
C LEU A 161 -19.55 5.84 2.64
N GLY A 162 -20.02 6.47 1.55
CA GLY A 162 -20.88 5.82 0.56
C GLY A 162 -20.19 4.71 -0.24
N LYS A 163 -18.85 4.69 -0.27
CA LYS A 163 -18.06 3.70 -0.99
C LYS A 163 -17.76 2.50 -0.08
N GLU A 164 -18.25 1.31 -0.43
CA GLU A 164 -17.97 0.09 0.35
C GLU A 164 -16.48 -0.15 0.63
N PRO A 165 -15.55 0.04 -0.34
CA PRO A 165 -14.12 -0.16 -0.07
C PRO A 165 -13.54 0.74 1.03
N ILE A 166 -14.12 1.93 1.22
CA ILE A 166 -13.72 2.85 2.29
C ILE A 166 -14.23 2.35 3.63
N ARG A 167 -15.50 1.90 3.69
CA ARG A 167 -16.07 1.29 4.90
C ARG A 167 -15.30 0.05 5.33
N GLU A 168 -15.00 -0.85 4.40
CA GLU A 168 -14.20 -2.04 4.69
C GLU A 168 -12.80 -1.70 5.20
N ARG A 169 -12.15 -0.68 4.62
CA ARG A 169 -10.85 -0.21 5.11
C ARG A 169 -10.94 0.28 6.55
N LEU A 170 -11.94 1.10 6.87
CA LEU A 170 -12.14 1.58 8.24
C LEU A 170 -12.49 0.42 9.19
N ARG A 171 -13.33 -0.54 8.79
CA ARG A 171 -13.59 -1.73 9.61
C ARG A 171 -12.31 -2.52 9.88
N ALA A 172 -11.47 -2.71 8.87
CA ALA A 172 -10.18 -3.40 9.02
C ALA A 172 -9.25 -2.66 9.99
N VAL A 173 -9.17 -1.33 9.95
CA VAL A 173 -8.40 -0.54 10.93
C VAL A 173 -8.82 -0.87 12.38
N TRP A 174 -10.11 -1.04 12.64
CA TRP A 174 -10.60 -1.42 13.95
C TRP A 174 -10.37 -2.90 14.27
N GLN A 175 -10.69 -3.82 13.37
CA GLN A 175 -10.80 -5.25 13.69
C GLN A 175 -9.51 -6.03 13.45
N ASP A 176 -8.87 -5.84 12.30
CA ASP A 176 -7.62 -6.50 11.91
C ASP A 176 -6.74 -5.51 11.14
N PRO A 177 -6.12 -4.54 11.84
CA PRO A 177 -5.36 -3.47 11.20
C PRO A 177 -4.18 -4.00 10.39
N LEU A 178 -3.58 -5.11 10.81
CA LEU A 178 -2.43 -5.70 10.12
C LEU A 178 -2.84 -6.45 8.84
N SER A 179 -4.13 -6.73 8.61
CA SER A 179 -4.62 -7.17 7.30
C SER A 179 -4.43 -6.12 6.19
N LEU A 180 -4.25 -4.85 6.57
CA LEU A 180 -4.00 -3.74 5.66
C LEU A 180 -2.53 -3.55 5.31
N ASP A 181 -1.62 -4.27 5.97
CA ASP A 181 -0.18 -4.22 5.69
C ASP A 181 0.10 -4.72 4.27
N PRO A 182 0.60 -3.86 3.36
CA PRO A 182 0.94 -4.25 2.00
C PRO A 182 1.94 -5.41 1.96
N ALA A 183 2.89 -5.48 2.91
CA ALA A 183 3.88 -6.55 2.96
C ALA A 183 3.25 -7.91 3.30
N ARG A 184 2.26 -7.93 4.21
CA ARG A 184 1.50 -9.16 4.53
C ARG A 184 0.61 -9.60 3.38
N ARG A 185 -0.08 -8.65 2.73
CA ARG A 185 -0.89 -8.94 1.54
C ARG A 185 -0.02 -9.51 0.43
N SER A 186 1.09 -8.85 0.13
CA SER A 186 2.10 -9.31 -0.83
C SER A 186 2.56 -10.72 -0.50
N ALA A 187 2.97 -10.98 0.76
CA ALA A 187 3.49 -12.28 1.17
C ALA A 187 2.44 -13.40 1.11
N ARG A 188 1.16 -13.11 1.37
CA ARG A 188 0.06 -14.09 1.24
C ARG A 188 -0.19 -14.42 -0.23
N VAL A 189 -0.42 -13.38 -1.04
CA VAL A 189 -0.69 -13.51 -2.48
C VAL A 189 0.48 -14.23 -3.17
N THR A 190 1.71 -13.87 -2.84
CA THR A 190 2.94 -14.53 -3.34
C THR A 190 2.97 -16.03 -3.02
N ARG A 191 2.55 -16.47 -1.83
CA ARG A 191 2.56 -17.90 -1.46
C ARG A 191 1.51 -18.68 -2.23
N GLU A 192 0.28 -18.17 -2.25
CA GLU A 192 -0.84 -18.81 -2.96
C GLU A 192 -0.53 -18.97 -4.46
N ILE A 193 0.01 -17.91 -5.07
CA ILE A 193 0.47 -17.92 -6.47
C ILE A 193 1.63 -18.90 -6.67
N ALA A 194 2.65 -18.89 -5.78
CA ALA A 194 3.80 -19.79 -5.91
C ALA A 194 3.36 -21.26 -5.96
N ASP A 195 2.38 -21.65 -5.14
CA ASP A 195 1.85 -23.00 -5.12
C ASP A 195 1.15 -23.37 -6.42
N GLN A 196 0.40 -22.44 -7.03
CA GLN A 196 -0.26 -22.66 -8.32
C GLN A 196 0.73 -22.75 -9.48
N LEU A 197 1.71 -21.84 -9.52
CA LEU A 197 2.76 -21.84 -10.54
C LEU A 197 3.66 -23.07 -10.43
N ALA A 198 3.96 -23.55 -9.21
CA ALA A 198 4.72 -24.77 -9.02
C ALA A 198 3.96 -26.01 -9.54
N LYS A 199 2.64 -26.07 -9.36
CA LYS A 199 1.80 -27.13 -9.93
C LYS A 199 1.81 -27.07 -11.46
N LEU A 200 1.67 -25.88 -12.03
CA LEU A 200 1.71 -25.67 -13.47
C LEU A 200 3.07 -26.05 -14.06
N ALA A 201 4.17 -25.56 -13.49
CA ALA A 201 5.54 -25.86 -13.93
C ALA A 201 5.80 -27.37 -13.99
N LYS A 202 5.47 -28.09 -12.91
CA LYS A 202 5.62 -29.55 -12.84
C LYS A 202 4.78 -30.27 -13.90
N SER A 203 3.56 -29.81 -14.14
CA SER A 203 2.69 -30.37 -15.17
C SER A 203 3.29 -30.19 -16.57
N LEU A 204 3.85 -29.02 -16.86
CA LEU A 204 4.49 -28.73 -18.16
C LEU A 204 5.79 -29.52 -18.36
N GLU A 205 6.62 -29.65 -17.33
CA GLU A 205 7.83 -30.47 -17.38
C GLU A 205 7.50 -31.96 -17.57
N ALA A 206 6.45 -32.46 -16.90
CA ALA A 206 5.95 -33.81 -17.11
C ALA A 206 5.41 -34.03 -18.54
N GLY A 207 4.93 -32.96 -19.18
CA GLY A 207 4.56 -32.92 -20.60
C GLY A 207 5.75 -32.92 -21.57
N GLY A 208 6.99 -32.90 -21.08
CA GLY A 208 8.22 -32.97 -21.89
C GLY A 208 8.80 -31.61 -22.29
N HIS A 209 8.27 -30.50 -21.76
CA HIS A 209 8.84 -29.17 -22.01
C HIS A 209 10.15 -28.98 -21.22
N SER A 210 11.13 -28.30 -21.84
CA SER A 210 12.40 -28.02 -21.16
C SER A 210 12.22 -27.02 -20.02
N PRO A 211 12.98 -27.13 -18.92
CA PRO A 211 12.91 -26.17 -17.81
C PRO A 211 13.11 -24.72 -18.26
N GLN A 212 13.96 -24.46 -19.24
CA GLN A 212 14.22 -23.12 -19.77
C GLN A 212 13.00 -22.55 -20.52
N LEU A 213 12.28 -23.38 -21.28
CA LEU A 213 11.06 -22.98 -21.97
C LEU A 213 9.94 -22.70 -20.96
N VAL A 214 9.75 -23.60 -19.98
CA VAL A 214 8.77 -23.43 -18.90
C VAL A 214 9.06 -22.17 -18.10
N ALA A 215 10.32 -21.94 -17.72
CA ALA A 215 10.76 -20.75 -17.02
C ALA A 215 10.40 -19.46 -17.77
N SER A 216 10.73 -19.40 -19.06
CA SER A 216 10.48 -18.23 -19.90
C SER A 216 8.98 -17.99 -20.12
N PHE A 217 8.22 -19.06 -20.34
CA PHE A 217 6.76 -19.01 -20.46
C PHE A 217 6.11 -18.47 -19.17
N LEU A 218 6.44 -19.04 -18.02
CA LEU A 218 5.89 -18.59 -16.73
C LEU A 218 6.27 -17.14 -16.43
N MET A 219 7.50 -16.73 -16.71
CA MET A 219 7.95 -15.35 -16.49
C MET A 219 7.17 -14.34 -17.35
N ARG A 220 6.91 -14.66 -18.62
CA ARG A 220 6.09 -13.80 -19.50
C ARG A 220 4.66 -13.72 -19.01
N THR A 221 4.08 -14.85 -18.62
CA THR A 221 2.69 -14.88 -18.15
C THR A 221 2.51 -14.14 -16.83
N LEU A 222 3.44 -14.32 -15.88
CA LEU A 222 3.53 -13.55 -14.64
C LEU A 222 3.53 -12.04 -14.93
N PHE A 223 4.37 -11.62 -15.89
CA PHE A 223 4.47 -10.22 -16.24
C PHE A 223 3.19 -9.70 -16.92
N THR A 224 2.52 -10.51 -17.73
CA THR A 224 1.24 -10.15 -18.34
C THR A 224 0.13 -9.95 -17.30
N MET A 225 0.03 -10.83 -16.29
CA MET A 225 -0.91 -10.68 -15.17
C MET A 225 -0.62 -9.41 -14.36
N PHE A 226 0.66 -9.15 -14.06
CA PHE A 226 1.06 -7.92 -13.39
C PHE A 226 0.69 -6.67 -14.21
N ALA A 227 0.94 -6.69 -15.52
CA ALA A 227 0.73 -5.56 -16.40
C ALA A 227 -0.75 -5.13 -16.50
N GLU A 228 -1.71 -6.07 -16.49
CA GLU A 228 -3.14 -5.71 -16.45
C GLU A 228 -3.56 -5.06 -15.12
N ASP A 229 -3.04 -5.57 -14.00
CA ASP A 229 -3.42 -5.13 -12.68
C ASP A 229 -2.84 -3.77 -12.29
N VAL A 230 -1.65 -3.43 -12.81
CA VAL A 230 -1.05 -2.09 -12.65
C VAL A 230 -1.50 -1.09 -13.73
N GLY A 231 -2.38 -1.51 -14.65
CA GLY A 231 -2.97 -0.64 -15.68
C GLY A 231 -2.05 -0.34 -16.88
N LEU A 232 -1.03 -1.18 -17.12
CA LEU A 232 -0.26 -1.14 -18.38
C LEU A 232 -0.99 -1.85 -19.52
N LEU A 233 -1.91 -2.76 -19.20
CA LEU A 233 -2.89 -3.35 -20.10
C LEU A 233 -4.31 -2.96 -19.64
N PRO A 234 -5.34 -3.13 -20.49
CA PRO A 234 -6.73 -2.98 -20.06
C PRO A 234 -7.02 -3.82 -18.82
N ALA A 235 -7.75 -3.24 -17.87
CA ALA A 235 -8.08 -3.91 -16.62
C ALA A 235 -8.74 -5.26 -16.90
N ARG A 236 -8.18 -6.33 -16.33
CA ARG A 236 -8.65 -7.72 -16.48
C ARG A 236 -8.60 -8.29 -17.91
N GLY A 237 -7.98 -7.61 -18.88
CA GLY A 237 -7.99 -8.05 -20.27
C GLY A 237 -7.29 -9.39 -20.52
N PHE A 238 -6.20 -9.69 -19.80
CA PHE A 238 -5.55 -10.99 -19.87
C PHE A 238 -6.33 -12.06 -19.10
N THR A 239 -6.87 -11.72 -17.92
CA THR A 239 -7.74 -12.66 -17.19
C THR A 239 -8.98 -13.05 -18.00
N GLU A 240 -9.67 -12.09 -18.62
CA GLU A 240 -10.84 -12.33 -19.46
C GLU A 240 -10.48 -13.16 -20.71
N LEU A 241 -9.29 -12.94 -21.28
CA LEU A 241 -8.75 -13.79 -22.35
C LEU A 241 -8.65 -15.24 -21.88
N LEU A 242 -8.06 -15.50 -20.71
CA LEU A 242 -7.95 -16.86 -20.15
C LEU A 242 -9.33 -17.50 -19.91
N GLN A 243 -10.29 -16.73 -19.38
CA GLN A 243 -11.66 -17.20 -19.16
C GLN A 243 -12.34 -17.61 -20.48
N ARG A 244 -12.20 -16.80 -21.53
CA ARG A 244 -12.75 -17.08 -22.86
C ARG A 244 -12.12 -18.34 -23.49
N LEU A 245 -10.84 -18.57 -23.25
CA LEU A 245 -10.08 -19.68 -23.85
C LEU A 245 -10.15 -20.97 -23.03
N LYS A 246 -10.70 -20.97 -21.81
CA LYS A 246 -10.87 -22.15 -20.96
C LYS A 246 -11.59 -23.31 -21.67
N ALA A 247 -12.52 -23.02 -22.57
CA ALA A 247 -13.27 -24.02 -23.34
C ALA A 247 -12.63 -24.39 -24.69
N LYS A 248 -11.55 -23.70 -25.09
CA LYS A 248 -10.86 -23.85 -26.38
C LYS A 248 -9.33 -23.81 -26.21
N PRO A 249 -8.75 -24.74 -25.42
CA PRO A 249 -7.32 -24.74 -25.09
C PRO A 249 -6.40 -24.75 -26.32
N GLU A 250 -6.85 -25.33 -27.43
CA GLU A 250 -6.11 -25.36 -28.71
C GLU A 250 -5.84 -23.97 -29.30
N THR A 251 -6.65 -22.98 -28.94
CA THR A 251 -6.49 -21.59 -29.39
C THR A 251 -5.64 -20.74 -28.45
N PHE A 252 -5.25 -21.28 -27.29
CA PHE A 252 -4.50 -20.55 -26.27
C PHE A 252 -3.15 -20.04 -26.76
N ALA A 253 -2.28 -20.96 -27.19
CA ALA A 253 -0.91 -20.60 -27.55
C ALA A 253 -0.90 -19.56 -28.69
N PRO A 254 -1.58 -19.75 -29.85
CA PRO A 254 -1.56 -18.77 -30.93
C PRO A 254 -2.04 -17.37 -30.51
N MET A 255 -3.06 -17.28 -29.65
CA MET A 255 -3.53 -15.98 -29.14
C MET A 255 -2.48 -15.33 -28.23
N LEU A 256 -1.89 -16.10 -27.32
CA LEU A 256 -0.92 -15.56 -26.38
C LEU A 256 0.36 -15.11 -27.08
N GLU A 257 0.84 -15.85 -28.08
CA GLU A 257 2.00 -15.45 -28.88
C GLU A 257 1.75 -14.12 -29.59
N ASN A 258 0.57 -13.93 -30.20
CA ASN A 258 0.21 -12.68 -30.88
C ASN A 258 0.09 -11.49 -29.91
N LEU A 259 -0.46 -11.74 -28.72
CA LEU A 259 -0.50 -10.74 -27.66
C LEU A 259 0.92 -10.31 -27.25
N TRP A 260 1.81 -11.27 -26.98
CA TRP A 260 3.20 -10.98 -26.60
C TRP A 260 4.00 -10.29 -27.70
N GLN A 261 3.77 -10.63 -28.97
CA GLN A 261 4.36 -9.90 -30.10
C GLN A 261 3.94 -8.43 -30.08
N THR A 262 2.65 -8.16 -29.86
CA THR A 262 2.13 -6.79 -29.78
C THR A 262 2.67 -6.06 -28.55
N MET A 263 2.83 -6.74 -27.41
CA MET A 263 3.51 -6.18 -26.23
C MET A 263 4.98 -5.85 -26.55
N ASN A 264 5.70 -6.66 -27.33
CA ASN A 264 7.10 -6.42 -27.70
C ASN A 264 7.30 -5.26 -28.67
N SER A 265 6.39 -5.09 -29.64
CA SER A 265 6.48 -4.03 -30.66
C SER A 265 5.76 -2.74 -30.26
N GLY A 266 4.74 -2.84 -29.40
CA GLY A 266 3.68 -1.85 -29.25
C GLY A 266 2.71 -1.90 -30.44
N GLY A 267 1.56 -1.22 -30.29
CA GLY A 267 0.55 -1.08 -31.35
C GLY A 267 -0.83 -1.61 -30.96
N PHE A 268 -1.75 -1.64 -31.91
CA PHE A 268 -3.12 -2.12 -31.68
C PHE A 268 -3.16 -3.64 -31.51
N SER A 269 -3.67 -4.11 -30.36
CA SER A 269 -3.95 -5.51 -30.09
C SER A 269 -5.43 -5.80 -30.35
N PRO A 270 -5.77 -6.63 -31.35
CA PRO A 270 -7.15 -7.09 -31.55
C PRO A 270 -7.66 -7.99 -30.41
N ILE A 271 -6.75 -8.59 -29.64
CA ILE A 271 -7.06 -9.52 -28.57
C ILE A 271 -7.63 -8.79 -27.35
N LEU A 272 -7.03 -7.63 -27.05
CA LEU A 272 -7.41 -6.76 -25.94
C LEU A 272 -8.21 -5.53 -26.39
N GLU A 273 -8.48 -5.42 -27.70
CA GLU A 273 -9.18 -4.31 -28.35
C GLU A 273 -8.62 -2.93 -27.95
N ASN A 274 -7.30 -2.83 -27.79
CA ASN A 274 -6.63 -1.63 -27.29
C ASN A 274 -5.24 -1.41 -27.91
N THR A 275 -4.77 -0.17 -27.88
CA THR A 275 -3.39 0.18 -28.28
C THR A 275 -2.45 -0.02 -27.12
N LEU A 276 -1.55 -0.99 -27.24
CA LEU A 276 -0.59 -1.34 -26.22
C LEU A 276 0.70 -0.53 -26.38
N LEU A 277 1.28 -0.13 -25.25
CA LEU A 277 2.63 0.42 -25.20
C LEU A 277 3.65 -0.66 -25.54
N ARG A 278 4.81 -0.22 -26.03
CA ARG A 278 5.95 -1.11 -26.26
C ARG A 278 6.64 -1.47 -24.95
N PHE A 279 6.69 -2.76 -24.63
CA PHE A 279 7.41 -3.29 -23.48
C PHE A 279 8.88 -3.55 -23.86
N ASN A 280 9.79 -2.74 -23.32
CA ASN A 280 11.23 -2.93 -23.47
C ASN A 280 11.73 -4.07 -22.55
N GLY A 281 13.01 -4.44 -22.63
CA GLY A 281 13.57 -5.47 -21.73
C GLY A 281 13.92 -6.79 -22.41
N GLY A 282 13.40 -7.04 -23.62
CA GLY A 282 13.63 -8.30 -24.35
C GLY A 282 12.83 -9.50 -23.82
N LEU A 283 12.03 -9.33 -22.76
CA LEU A 283 11.21 -10.38 -22.15
C LEU A 283 10.25 -11.02 -23.17
N PHE A 284 9.63 -10.19 -24.03
CA PHE A 284 8.69 -10.60 -25.06
C PHE A 284 9.31 -10.72 -26.46
N ALA A 285 10.64 -10.63 -26.59
CA ALA A 285 11.31 -10.68 -27.90
C ALA A 285 11.17 -12.05 -28.57
N ASP A 286 11.23 -13.10 -27.77
CA ASP A 286 10.79 -14.44 -28.14
C ASP A 286 9.38 -14.62 -27.57
N SER A 287 8.38 -14.72 -28.45
CA SER A 287 6.97 -14.78 -28.07
C SER A 287 6.46 -16.21 -27.95
N GLN A 288 7.32 -17.24 -27.92
CA GLN A 288 6.88 -18.63 -27.91
C GLN A 288 6.01 -18.94 -26.68
N ALA A 289 4.81 -19.47 -26.92
CA ALA A 289 3.89 -19.94 -25.88
C ALA A 289 3.85 -21.47 -25.82
N ILE A 290 3.49 -22.00 -24.64
CA ILE A 290 3.26 -23.43 -24.45
C ILE A 290 1.76 -23.69 -24.54
N SER A 291 1.33 -24.66 -25.34
CA SER A 291 -0.06 -25.12 -25.37
C SER A 291 -0.43 -25.72 -24.02
N LEU A 292 -1.57 -25.32 -23.47
CA LEU A 292 -2.04 -25.78 -22.18
C LEU A 292 -3.26 -26.70 -22.35
N ASP A 293 -3.34 -27.75 -21.56
CA ASP A 293 -4.58 -28.51 -21.40
C ASP A 293 -5.59 -27.76 -20.51
N ARG A 294 -6.78 -28.35 -20.30
CA ARG A 294 -7.84 -27.74 -19.50
C ARG A 294 -7.43 -27.50 -18.04
N ASP A 295 -6.71 -28.43 -17.43
CA ASP A 295 -6.35 -28.36 -16.01
C ASP A 295 -5.22 -27.33 -15.82
N GLN A 296 -4.27 -27.27 -16.74
CA GLN A 296 -3.22 -26.26 -16.80
C GLN A 296 -3.78 -24.86 -17.04
N MET A 297 -4.78 -24.72 -17.92
CA MET A 297 -5.51 -23.46 -18.14
C MET A 297 -6.23 -23.00 -16.86
N GLU A 298 -6.81 -23.92 -16.09
CA GLU A 298 -7.47 -23.61 -14.83
C GLU A 298 -6.49 -23.15 -13.75
N LEU A 299 -5.32 -23.79 -13.64
CA LEU A 299 -4.24 -23.33 -12.77
C LEU A 299 -3.77 -21.93 -13.13
N LEU A 300 -3.61 -21.65 -14.43
CA LEU A 300 -3.16 -20.35 -14.90
C LEU A 300 -4.21 -19.25 -14.68
N LEU A 301 -5.48 -19.55 -14.96
CA LEU A 301 -6.58 -18.63 -14.72
C LEU A 301 -6.70 -18.30 -13.23
N SER A 302 -6.60 -19.29 -12.35
CA SER A 302 -6.67 -19.04 -10.91
C SER A 302 -5.54 -18.13 -10.42
N ALA A 303 -4.34 -18.21 -11.02
CA ALA A 303 -3.25 -17.30 -10.73
C ALA A 303 -3.53 -15.87 -11.26
N ALA A 304 -4.16 -15.73 -12.43
CA ALA A 304 -4.55 -14.45 -12.99
C ALA A 304 -5.69 -13.76 -12.21
N GLU A 305 -6.48 -14.51 -11.44
CA GLU A 305 -7.52 -13.96 -10.58
C GLU A 305 -6.98 -13.31 -9.29
N ALA A 306 -5.72 -13.56 -8.94
CA ALA A 306 -5.07 -12.91 -7.82
C ALA A 306 -4.83 -11.41 -8.09
N ASP A 307 -4.64 -10.62 -7.03
CA ASP A 307 -4.37 -9.18 -7.13
C ASP A 307 -2.85 -8.92 -7.16
N TRP A 308 -2.32 -8.75 -8.37
CA TRP A 308 -0.91 -8.57 -8.64
C TRP A 308 -0.38 -7.18 -8.31
N ARG A 309 -1.25 -6.22 -7.96
CA ARG A 309 -0.82 -4.87 -7.52
C ARG A 309 0.00 -4.91 -6.24
N TYR A 310 -0.19 -5.95 -5.43
CA TYR A 310 0.57 -6.15 -4.19
C TYR A 310 1.81 -7.02 -4.39
N VAL A 311 2.07 -7.55 -5.60
CA VAL A 311 3.20 -8.42 -5.89
C VAL A 311 4.28 -7.58 -6.58
N GLU A 312 5.47 -7.50 -5.98
CA GLU A 312 6.56 -6.75 -6.58
C GLU A 312 7.19 -7.54 -7.75
N PRO A 313 7.49 -6.91 -8.90
CA PRO A 313 8.14 -7.63 -10.02
C PRO A 313 9.45 -8.31 -9.64
N ALA A 314 10.10 -7.77 -8.62
CA ALA A 314 11.37 -8.25 -8.13
C ALA A 314 11.27 -9.67 -7.52
N ILE A 315 10.10 -10.08 -7.00
CA ILE A 315 9.91 -11.45 -6.50
C ILE A 315 9.60 -12.49 -7.59
N PHE A 316 9.39 -12.09 -8.84
CA PHE A 316 9.09 -13.03 -9.94
C PHE A 316 10.20 -14.07 -10.13
N GLY A 317 11.47 -13.67 -9.99
CA GLY A 317 12.60 -14.59 -10.01
C GLY A 317 12.49 -15.65 -8.92
N THR A 318 12.20 -15.23 -7.68
CA THR A 318 12.04 -16.17 -6.56
C THR A 318 10.81 -17.07 -6.68
N LEU A 319 9.72 -16.58 -7.27
CA LEU A 319 8.54 -17.39 -7.57
C LEU A 319 8.90 -18.49 -8.56
N LEU A 320 9.66 -18.15 -9.59
CA LEU A 320 10.11 -19.09 -10.59
C LEU A 320 11.13 -20.11 -10.05
N GLU A 321 12.10 -19.66 -9.25
CA GLU A 321 13.06 -20.55 -8.56
C GLU A 321 12.38 -21.55 -7.63
N ARG A 322 11.28 -21.14 -6.98
CA ARG A 322 10.47 -22.01 -6.12
C ARG A 322 9.63 -22.99 -6.93
N ALA A 323 9.16 -22.57 -8.11
CA ALA A 323 8.35 -23.41 -8.99
C ALA A 323 9.15 -24.53 -9.67
N LEU A 324 10.45 -24.30 -9.95
CA LEU A 324 11.34 -25.25 -10.61
C LEU A 324 12.06 -26.22 -9.64
N ASP A 325 12.51 -27.37 -10.17
CA ASP A 325 13.23 -28.41 -9.41
C ASP A 325 14.51 -27.87 -8.74
N PRO A 326 14.79 -28.23 -7.46
CA PRO A 326 16.01 -27.86 -6.73
C PRO A 326 17.34 -27.99 -7.49
N ARG A 327 17.49 -28.99 -8.37
CA ARG A 327 18.73 -29.24 -9.12
C ARG A 327 18.92 -28.27 -10.29
N GLU A 328 17.83 -27.77 -10.85
CA GLU A 328 17.84 -26.83 -11.97
C GLU A 328 18.00 -25.37 -11.50
N ARG A 329 17.78 -25.09 -10.20
CA ARG A 329 17.99 -23.77 -9.57
C ARG A 329 19.39 -23.21 -9.77
N HIS A 330 20.42 -24.06 -9.69
CA HIS A 330 21.82 -23.63 -9.79
C HIS A 330 22.22 -23.17 -11.20
N LYS A 331 21.51 -23.59 -12.25
CA LYS A 331 21.86 -23.24 -13.64
C LYS A 331 21.34 -21.85 -14.07
N LEU A 332 20.39 -21.28 -13.33
CA LEU A 332 19.75 -20.01 -13.69
C LEU A 332 20.47 -18.77 -13.13
N GLY A 333 21.44 -18.94 -12.22
CA GLY A 333 22.43 -17.92 -11.84
C GLY A 333 21.91 -16.61 -11.24
N ALA A 334 20.62 -16.49 -10.96
CA ALA A 334 20.00 -15.27 -10.47
C ALA A 334 19.74 -15.37 -8.95
N HIS A 335 20.72 -15.05 -8.11
CA HIS A 335 20.43 -14.88 -6.68
C HIS A 335 19.68 -13.58 -6.46
N TYR A 336 18.38 -13.66 -6.17
CA TYR A 336 17.57 -12.50 -5.85
C TYR A 336 17.74 -12.08 -4.37
N THR A 337 18.10 -10.82 -4.12
CA THR A 337 18.18 -10.24 -2.77
C THR A 337 16.77 -9.99 -2.21
N PRO A 338 16.35 -10.63 -1.11
CA PRO A 338 15.02 -10.41 -0.55
C PRO A 338 14.80 -8.97 -0.10
N ARG A 339 13.56 -8.46 -0.26
CA ARG A 339 13.15 -7.10 0.09
C ARG A 339 13.56 -6.69 1.50
N ALA A 340 13.39 -7.56 2.49
CA ALA A 340 13.76 -7.27 3.88
C ALA A 340 15.25 -6.90 4.04
N TYR A 341 16.15 -7.46 3.24
CA TYR A 341 17.57 -7.09 3.25
C TYR A 341 17.81 -5.76 2.55
N VAL A 342 17.08 -5.48 1.46
CA VAL A 342 17.11 -4.18 0.79
C VAL A 342 16.62 -3.08 1.72
N GLU A 343 15.47 -3.27 2.36
CA GLU A 343 14.88 -2.31 3.29
C GLU A 343 15.79 -2.06 4.50
N ARG A 344 16.45 -3.09 5.03
CA ARG A 344 17.43 -2.94 6.13
C ARG A 344 18.64 -2.07 5.77
N LEU A 345 18.92 -1.89 4.48
CA LEU A 345 19.94 -0.97 4.01
C LEU A 345 19.32 0.38 3.65
N VAL A 346 18.34 0.38 2.75
CA VAL A 346 17.74 1.59 2.15
C VAL A 346 17.00 2.45 3.17
N LEU A 347 16.26 1.84 4.11
CA LEU A 347 15.54 2.60 5.13
C LEU A 347 16.48 3.46 5.99
N PRO A 348 17.49 2.91 6.69
CA PRO A 348 18.35 3.71 7.55
C PRO A 348 19.34 4.60 6.80
N THR A 349 19.76 4.23 5.59
CA THR A 349 20.81 4.97 4.86
C THR A 349 20.31 6.06 3.92
N VAL A 350 19.06 5.96 3.45
CA VAL A 350 18.49 6.90 2.47
C VAL A 350 17.17 7.48 2.98
N ILE A 351 16.21 6.63 3.33
CA ILE A 351 14.83 7.08 3.59
C ILE A 351 14.70 7.80 4.93
N GLU A 352 15.27 7.27 6.00
CA GLU A 352 15.19 7.88 7.35
C GLU A 352 15.88 9.26 7.40
N PRO A 353 17.10 9.46 6.87
CA PRO A 353 17.72 10.78 6.78
C PRO A 353 16.86 11.79 6.01
N LEU A 354 16.40 11.43 4.81
CA LEU A 354 15.55 12.31 3.99
C LEU A 354 14.22 12.65 4.69
N ARG A 355 13.65 11.71 5.46
CA ARG A 355 12.44 11.99 6.25
C ARG A 355 12.71 12.93 7.41
N ALA A 356 13.86 12.82 8.08
CA ALA A 356 14.25 13.75 9.14
C ALA A 356 14.45 15.16 8.56
N GLU A 357 15.18 15.29 7.45
CA GLU A 357 15.34 16.56 6.73
C GLU A 357 13.98 17.15 6.30
N TRP A 358 13.07 16.31 5.80
CA TRP A 358 11.73 16.75 5.44
C TRP A 358 10.96 17.32 6.64
N GLN A 359 11.07 16.70 7.82
CA GLN A 359 10.45 17.22 9.05
C GLN A 359 11.00 18.62 9.40
N GLU A 360 12.30 18.82 9.28
CA GLU A 360 12.94 20.13 9.51
C GLU A 360 12.43 21.19 8.51
N VAL A 361 12.37 20.83 7.23
CA VAL A 361 11.82 21.67 6.15
C VAL A 361 10.36 22.04 6.43
N GLN A 362 9.54 21.08 6.88
CA GLN A 362 8.14 21.35 7.26
C GLN A 362 8.06 22.35 8.43
N VAL A 363 8.89 22.19 9.46
CA VAL A 363 8.93 23.12 10.60
C VAL A 363 9.34 24.52 10.14
N ALA A 364 10.38 24.64 9.32
CA ALA A 364 10.85 25.90 8.78
C ALA A 364 9.79 26.60 7.91
N ALA A 365 9.16 25.85 6.99
CA ALA A 365 8.08 26.36 6.14
C ALA A 365 6.89 26.85 6.96
N LEU A 366 6.48 26.10 8.00
CA LEU A 366 5.41 26.51 8.91
C LEU A 366 5.77 27.76 9.72
N ALA A 367 7.04 27.92 10.11
CA ALA A 367 7.52 29.12 10.80
C ALA A 367 7.50 30.36 9.90
N PHE A 368 7.84 30.22 8.61
CA PHE A 368 7.69 31.29 7.62
C PHE A 368 6.23 31.67 7.40
N GLU A 369 5.36 30.68 7.27
CA GLU A 369 3.90 30.87 7.16
C GLU A 369 3.31 31.62 8.36
N ALA A 370 3.72 31.28 9.59
CA ALA A 370 3.28 31.96 10.80
C ALA A 370 3.67 33.46 10.83
N ARG A 371 4.70 33.84 10.07
CA ARG A 371 5.19 35.22 9.92
C ARG A 371 4.66 35.89 8.65
N ASN A 372 3.65 35.31 7.98
CA ASN A 372 3.10 35.75 6.69
C ASN A 372 4.12 35.81 5.55
N LYS A 373 5.18 34.99 5.62
CA LYS A 373 6.23 34.89 4.61
C LYS A 373 5.99 33.71 3.66
N HIS A 374 4.85 33.72 2.98
CA HIS A 374 4.43 32.59 2.13
C HIS A 374 5.46 32.23 1.04
N LYS A 375 6.07 33.24 0.40
CA LYS A 375 7.09 33.01 -0.63
C LYS A 375 8.31 32.26 -0.11
N ASP A 376 8.75 32.57 1.11
CA ASP A 376 9.90 31.92 1.75
C ASP A 376 9.54 30.47 2.12
N ALA A 377 8.33 30.24 2.64
CA ALA A 377 7.83 28.88 2.93
C ALA A 377 7.79 28.00 1.67
N VAL A 378 7.31 28.54 0.54
CA VAL A 378 7.29 27.83 -0.75
C VAL A 378 8.71 27.60 -1.27
N ALA A 379 9.62 28.55 -1.09
CA ALA A 379 11.01 28.40 -1.49
C ALA A 379 11.71 27.26 -0.72
N GLU A 380 11.47 27.17 0.58
CA GLU A 380 12.00 26.10 1.45
C GLU A 380 11.58 24.70 0.95
N VAL A 381 10.28 24.52 0.69
CA VAL A 381 9.76 23.24 0.17
C VAL A 381 10.29 22.93 -1.23
N ARG A 382 10.41 23.94 -2.11
CA ARG A 382 10.97 23.75 -3.45
C ARG A 382 12.44 23.38 -3.43
N ALA A 383 13.22 23.96 -2.51
CA ALA A 383 14.63 23.64 -2.35
C ALA A 383 14.79 22.16 -1.94
N PHE A 384 13.97 21.68 -1.01
CA PHE A 384 13.97 20.26 -0.64
C PHE A 384 13.51 19.35 -1.79
N HIS A 385 12.49 19.74 -2.54
CA HIS A 385 12.08 18.98 -3.73
C HIS A 385 13.20 18.88 -4.77
N GLN A 386 13.94 19.98 -5.01
CA GLN A 386 15.10 19.96 -5.89
C GLN A 386 16.20 19.04 -5.33
N HIS A 387 16.46 19.10 -4.02
CA HIS A 387 17.40 18.18 -3.36
C HIS A 387 17.02 16.72 -3.63
N LEU A 388 15.74 16.34 -3.47
CA LEU A 388 15.27 14.99 -3.79
C LEU A 388 15.52 14.57 -5.25
N CYS A 389 15.42 15.52 -6.20
CA CYS A 389 15.74 15.26 -7.61
C CYS A 389 17.25 15.05 -7.86
N ASP A 390 18.10 15.54 -6.98
CA ASP A 390 19.56 15.48 -7.09
C ASP A 390 20.18 14.31 -6.28
N VAL A 391 19.39 13.64 -5.42
CA VAL A 391 19.82 12.43 -4.69
C VAL A 391 20.15 11.33 -5.68
N ARG A 392 21.36 10.76 -5.56
CA ARG A 392 21.83 9.61 -6.36
C ARG A 392 22.18 8.42 -5.49
N VAL A 393 21.68 7.25 -5.86
CA VAL A 393 21.90 5.95 -5.22
C VAL A 393 22.56 5.01 -6.24
N LEU A 394 23.80 4.61 -5.96
CA LEU A 394 24.58 3.70 -6.80
C LEU A 394 24.49 2.26 -6.27
N ASP A 395 23.97 1.35 -7.08
CA ASP A 395 24.14 -0.10 -6.91
C ASP A 395 25.13 -0.64 -7.97
N PRO A 396 26.42 -0.82 -7.63
CA PRO A 396 27.44 -1.27 -8.58
C PRO A 396 27.36 -2.78 -8.89
N ALA A 397 26.42 -3.52 -8.30
CA ALA A 397 26.26 -4.96 -8.46
C ALA A 397 24.80 -5.37 -8.71
N CYS A 398 24.04 -4.54 -9.43
CA CYS A 398 22.60 -4.72 -9.66
C CYS A 398 22.23 -6.02 -10.42
N GLY A 399 23.20 -6.75 -10.98
CA GLY A 399 23.00 -7.99 -11.73
C GLY A 399 22.39 -7.77 -13.11
N LYS A 400 22.53 -8.75 -14.03
CA LYS A 400 21.79 -8.75 -15.31
C LYS A 400 20.31 -9.10 -15.03
N ARG A 401 19.55 -8.22 -14.39
CA ARG A 401 18.17 -8.52 -14.00
C ARG A 401 17.24 -8.46 -15.21
N TYR A 402 16.61 -9.60 -15.50
CA TYR A 402 15.50 -9.80 -16.45
C TYR A 402 14.17 -9.15 -15.98
N ILE A 403 14.23 -8.18 -15.08
CA ILE A 403 13.06 -7.39 -14.69
C ILE A 403 13.05 -6.19 -15.63
N PRO A 404 11.97 -5.92 -16.38
CA PRO A 404 11.84 -4.64 -17.06
C PRO A 404 11.57 -3.59 -15.98
N THR A 405 12.62 -3.15 -15.29
CA THR A 405 12.68 -1.76 -14.84
C THR A 405 12.84 -0.94 -16.11
N PHE A 406 11.91 0.00 -16.31
CA PHE A 406 11.92 0.92 -17.43
C PHE A 406 13.33 1.50 -17.59
N HIS A 407 13.97 1.17 -18.72
CA HIS A 407 15.29 1.59 -19.22
C HIS A 407 16.41 0.54 -19.16
N HIS A 408 16.74 0.05 -20.37
CA HIS A 408 18.01 -0.57 -20.71
C HIS A 408 19.10 0.51 -20.75
N THR A 409 19.60 0.90 -19.59
CA THR A 409 20.85 1.66 -19.50
C THR A 409 21.48 1.39 -18.14
N PRO A 410 22.77 1.04 -18.06
CA PRO A 410 23.45 0.85 -16.79
C PRO A 410 23.72 2.22 -16.16
N TYR A 411 22.73 2.83 -15.49
CA TYR A 411 22.94 4.08 -14.76
C TYR A 411 22.13 4.08 -13.47
N MET A 412 22.80 4.39 -12.36
CA MET A 412 22.63 5.66 -11.63
C MET A 412 21.15 6.03 -11.52
N VAL A 413 20.55 5.67 -10.39
CA VAL A 413 19.42 6.45 -9.86
C VAL A 413 20.01 7.61 -9.11
#